data_AF-A0A8T2TQB7-F1
#
_entry.id   AF-A0A8T2TQB7-F1
#
_cell.length_a   1.000
_cell.length_b   1.000
_cell.length_c   1.000
_cell.angle_alpha   90.00
_cell.angle_beta   90.00
_cell.angle_gamma   90.00
#
_symmetry.space_group_name_H-M   'P 1'
#
loop_
_entity.id
_entity.type
_entity.pdbx_description
1 polymer ?
#
loop_
_entity_poly.entity_id
_entity_poly.type
_entity_poly.pdbx_seq_one_letter_code
_entity_poly.pdbx_strand_id
1 'polypeptide(L)' 'MKGKAASVHRALEHCVPVRFPEKIHDSMRYSLLAGGKRILPALCIAACEIFGGTEKMAMPSACALIVAV' A
#
# COMPACT_ATOMS: atom_id res chain seq x y z
N MET A 1 16.80 -0.03 -0.03
CA MET A 1 15.40 -0.08 -0.51
C MET A 1 14.37 -0.68 0.47
N LYS A 2 14.74 -1.14 1.69
CA LYS A 2 13.80 -1.81 2.64
C LYS A 2 12.88 -0.88 3.46
N GLY A 3 13.14 0.43 3.52
CA GLY A 3 12.36 1.37 4.35
C GLY A 3 10.97 1.73 3.80
N LYS A 4 10.88 2.00 2.48
CA LYS A 4 9.63 2.47 1.83
C LYS A 4 8.50 1.43 1.85
N ALA A 5 8.85 0.15 1.74
CA ALA A 5 7.87 -0.93 1.80
C ALA A 5 7.16 -1.04 3.16
N ALA A 6 7.87 -0.72 4.25
CA ALA A 6 7.29 -0.71 5.60
C ALA A 6 6.35 0.49 5.81
N SER A 7 6.69 1.66 5.26
CA SER A 7 5.81 2.84 5.27
C SER A 7 4.50 2.58 4.55
N VAL A 8 4.55 1.97 3.36
CA VAL A 8 3.36 1.60 2.58
C VAL A 8 2.51 0.56 3.33
N HIS A 9 3.14 -0.42 3.97
CA HIS A 9 2.43 -1.43 4.76
C HIS A 9 1.62 -0.79 5.90
N ARG A 10 2.26 0.12 6.65
CA ARG A 10 1.60 0.85 7.73
C ARG A 10 0.45 1.74 7.21
N ALA A 11 0.61 2.33 6.04
CA ALA A 11 -0.46 3.11 5.40
C ALA A 11 -1.63 2.22 4.94
N LEU A 12 -1.36 1.02 4.41
CA LEU A 12 -2.38 0.05 4.02
C LEU A 12 -3.22 -0.44 5.20
N GLU A 13 -2.60 -0.67 6.35
CA GLU A 13 -3.32 -1.04 7.58
C GLU A 13 -4.36 0.00 7.99
N HIS A 14 -4.09 1.29 7.72
CA HIS A 14 -5.04 2.37 7.95
C HIS A 14 -6.11 2.47 6.86
N CYS A 15 -5.78 2.12 5.60
CA CYS A 15 -6.73 2.14 4.49
C CYS A 15 -7.74 1.00 4.50
N VAL A 16 -7.40 -0.14 5.12
CA VAL A 16 -8.29 -1.32 5.21
C VAL A 16 -8.63 -1.61 6.67
N PRO A 17 -9.58 -0.85 7.27
CA PRO A 17 -10.07 -1.13 8.60
C PRO A 17 -10.85 -2.44 8.60
N VAL A 18 -10.67 -3.26 9.64
CA VAL A 18 -11.50 -4.44 9.88
C VAL A 18 -12.88 -3.94 10.25
N ARG A 19 -13.88 -4.28 9.45
CA ARG A 19 -15.29 -4.06 9.76
C ARG A 19 -16.02 -5.38 9.73
N PHE A 20 -17.18 -5.42 10.38
CA PHE A 20 -18.03 -6.59 10.34
C PHE A 20 -18.61 -6.72 8.91
N PRO A 21 -18.55 -7.90 8.27
CA PRO A 21 -18.10 -9.20 8.77
C PRO A 21 -16.58 -9.43 8.68
N GLU A 22 -15.97 -9.81 9.81
CA GLU A 22 -14.51 -9.87 10.02
C GLU A 22 -13.79 -10.86 9.07
N LYS A 23 -14.39 -12.01 8.76
CA LYS A 23 -13.79 -13.04 7.89
C LYS A 23 -13.42 -12.54 6.50
N ILE A 24 -14.22 -11.63 5.95
CA ILE A 24 -13.96 -11.08 4.61
C ILE A 24 -12.79 -10.10 4.69
N HIS A 25 -12.75 -9.28 5.73
CA HIS A 25 -11.67 -8.33 5.96
C HIS A 25 -10.34 -9.03 6.27
N ASP A 26 -10.36 -10.14 7.01
CA ASP A 26 -9.17 -10.96 7.24
C ASP A 26 -8.65 -11.59 5.95
N SER A 27 -9.55 -12.04 5.06
CA SER A 27 -9.16 -12.55 3.75
C SER A 27 -8.57 -11.46 2.85
N MET A 28 -9.14 -10.24 2.87
CA MET A 28 -8.56 -9.08 2.16
C MET A 28 -7.18 -8.73 2.71
N ARG A 29 -7.03 -8.67 4.04
CA ARG A 29 -5.74 -8.43 4.69
C ARG A 29 -4.73 -9.51 4.32
N TYR A 30 -5.11 -10.77 4.35
CA TYR A 30 -4.25 -11.87 3.93
C TYR A 30 -3.78 -11.68 2.48
N SER A 31 -4.68 -11.39 1.54
CA SER A 31 -4.31 -11.16 0.13
C SER A 31 -3.38 -9.95 -0.06
N LEU A 32 -3.61 -8.86 0.67
CA LEU A 32 -2.80 -7.64 0.61
C LEU A 32 -1.42 -7.83 1.26
N LEU A 33 -1.35 -8.56 2.38
CA LEU A 33 -0.15 -8.77 3.19
C LEU A 33 0.72 -9.93 2.68
N ALA A 34 0.12 -10.95 2.05
CA ALA A 34 0.76 -12.15 1.51
C ALA A 34 1.72 -11.90 0.34
N GLY A 35 1.90 -10.64 -0.09
CA GLY A 35 3.19 -10.22 -0.64
C GLY A 35 3.39 -10.43 -2.13
N GLY A 36 2.42 -10.07 -2.98
CA GLY A 36 2.57 -10.22 -4.43
C GLY A 36 3.28 -9.09 -5.19
N LYS A 37 3.13 -7.81 -4.81
CA LYS A 37 3.51 -6.69 -5.70
C LYS A 37 4.08 -5.47 -4.97
N ARG A 38 4.99 -5.66 -4.01
CA ARG A 38 5.68 -4.53 -3.32
C ARG A 38 6.58 -3.68 -4.24
N ILE A 39 6.80 -4.16 -5.46
CA ILE A 39 7.48 -3.43 -6.54
C ILE A 39 6.64 -2.24 -7.04
N LEU A 40 5.31 -2.38 -7.15
CA LEU A 40 4.42 -1.33 -7.67
C LEU A 40 4.35 -0.07 -6.79
N PRO A 41 4.21 -0.18 -5.46
CA PRO A 41 4.27 0.99 -4.57
C PRO A 41 5.62 1.67 -4.58
N ALA A 42 6.70 0.88 -4.60
CA ALA A 42 8.05 1.41 -4.65
C ALA A 42 8.30 2.17 -5.97
N LEU A 43 7.77 1.66 -7.09
CA LEU A 43 7.77 2.35 -8.39
C LEU A 43 6.92 3.62 -8.37
N CYS A 44 5.74 3.60 -7.75
CA CYS A 44 4.88 4.78 -7.65
C CYS A 44 5.55 5.90 -6.85
N ILE A 45 6.18 5.56 -5.72
CA ILE A 45 6.97 6.51 -4.92
C ILE A 45 8.19 7.01 -5.70
N ALA A 46 8.93 6.11 -6.35
CA ALA A 46 10.11 6.48 -7.15
C ALA A 46 9.74 7.37 -8.35
N ALA A 47 8.61 7.10 -9.02
CA ALA A 47 8.10 7.95 -10.09
C ALA A 47 7.75 9.34 -9.54
N CYS A 48 7.02 9.43 -8.42
CA CYS A 48 6.75 10.71 -7.78
C CYS A 48 8.03 11.47 -7.42
N GLU A 49 9.07 10.81 -6.91
CA GLU A 49 10.35 11.44 -6.61
C GLU A 49 11.03 12.00 -7.88
N ILE A 50 10.96 11.28 -9.01
CA ILE A 50 11.51 11.74 -10.30
C ILE A 50 10.78 12.99 -10.81
N PHE A 51 9.47 13.10 -10.58
CA PHE A 51 8.68 14.28 -10.94
C PHE A 51 8.74 15.41 -9.90
N GLY A 52 9.60 15.31 -8.87
CA GLY A 52 9.76 16.34 -7.83
C GLY A 52 8.66 16.33 -6.75
N GLY A 53 7.85 15.26 -6.70
CA GLY A 53 6.86 15.02 -5.66
C GLY A 53 7.46 14.42 -4.39
N THR A 54 6.75 14.57 -3.26
CA THR A 54 7.17 13.99 -1.98
C THR A 54 6.57 12.61 -1.77
N GLU A 55 7.26 11.74 -1.01
CA GLU A 55 6.76 10.40 -0.63
C GLU A 55 5.36 10.46 0.01
N LYS A 56 5.08 11.53 0.79
CA LYS A 56 3.77 11.75 1.41
C LYS A 56 2.63 11.94 0.39
N MET A 57 2.92 12.57 -0.75
CA MET A 57 1.94 12.75 -1.83
C MET A 57 1.73 11.45 -2.63
N ALA A 58 2.76 10.61 -2.74
CA ALA A 58 2.70 9.34 -3.45
C ALA A 58 2.02 8.23 -2.63
N MET A 59 2.03 8.35 -1.30
CA MET A 59 1.52 7.33 -0.38
C MET A 59 0.06 6.92 -0.63
N PRO A 60 -0.90 7.85 -0.83
CA PRO A 60 -2.30 7.49 -1.10
C PRO A 60 -2.44 6.75 -2.44
N SER A 61 -1.77 7.24 -3.49
CA SER A 61 -1.77 6.62 -4.82
C SER A 61 -1.16 5.22 -4.79
N ALA A 62 -0.06 5.05 -4.05
CA ALA A 62 0.60 3.76 -3.87
C ALA A 62 -0.28 2.76 -3.11
N CYS A 63 -1.06 3.21 -2.12
CA CYS A 63 -2.01 2.35 -1.39
C CYS A 63 -3.22 1.97 -2.26
N ALA A 64 -3.78 2.94 -3.00
CA ALA A 64 -4.91 2.69 -3.90
C ALA A 64 -4.58 1.64 -4.96
N LEU A 65 -3.36 1.65 -5.48
CA LEU A 65 -2.87 0.71 -6.48
C LEU A 65 -2.80 -0.74 -6.00
N ILE A 66 -2.67 -0.98 -4.69
CA ILE A 66 -2.69 -2.32 -4.10
C ILE A 66 -4.12 -2.74 -3.79
N VAL A 67 -4.97 -1.84 -3.28
CA VAL A 67 -6.35 -2.15 -2.86
C VAL A 67 -7.30 -2.33 -4.05
N ALA A 68 -6.99 -1.78 -5.23
CA ALA A 68 -7.86 -1.81 -6.41
C ALA A 68 -7.92 -3.17 -7.16
N VAL A 69 -7.61 -4.30 -6.50
CA VAL A 69 -7.59 -5.64 -7.12
C VAL A 69 -8.58 -6.57 -6.43
#